data_AF-A0AAD8DY16-F1
#
_entry.id   AF-A0AAD8DY16-F1
#
_cell.length_a   1.000
_cell.length_b   1.000
_cell.length_c   1.000
_cell.angle_alpha   90.00
_cell.angle_beta   90.00
_cell.angle_gamma   90.00
#
_symmetry.space_group_name_H-M   'P 1'
#
loop_
_entity.id
_entity.type
_entity.pdbx_description
1 polymer ?
#
loop_
_entity_poly.entity_id
_entity_poly.type
_entity_poly.pdbx_seq_one_letter_code
_entity_poly.pdbx_strand_id
1 'polypeptide(L)'
;MKKMKDELCNIKKENKKLKRLLNIYKEKIKDNTMNTKNNEKLPTRKIGKKRIQYNFNKRKEKEVVKKVQCFYNEDENTRVAPGKKEYITRKKNRKQKRYINDTLINLYKKFCLENPNTSVSYTFFCKLRPFWVLFPKPNRNTCECIYHCNSELLIKALNKAEIINIKTNHDLLNLLCCDRYNEACLDRKCSNCEPKVVEYLEFSNDIHIKYFEWRKTSNTYEQDGKVKHNILWAKTENYAPPLDVIHKFENHIKQFLPHCANIVVQNKTLKELKNSIQINEAVVHLDFIIRRFSLFILAAVERKCLFTL
;
A
#
# COMPACT_ATOMS: atom_id res chain seq x y z
N MET A 1 21.83 20.00 74.30
CA MET A 1 20.37 20.15 74.56
C MET A 1 19.74 21.47 74.09
N LYS A 2 20.41 22.63 74.17
CA LYS A 2 19.82 23.94 73.77
C LYS A 2 19.55 24.05 72.25
N LYS A 3 20.55 23.75 71.41
CA LYS A 3 20.43 23.71 69.93
C LYS A 3 19.26 22.86 69.42
N MET A 4 19.07 21.67 70.00
CA MET A 4 18.03 20.72 69.61
C MET A 4 16.61 21.22 69.99
N LYS A 5 16.47 21.98 71.08
CA LYS A 5 15.20 22.64 71.45
C LYS A 5 14.89 23.82 70.53
N ASP A 6 15.92 24.56 70.09
CA ASP A 6 15.78 25.69 69.17
C ASP A 6 15.38 25.22 67.76
N GLU A 7 15.95 24.10 67.28
CA GLU A 7 15.54 23.45 66.04
C GLU A 7 14.10 22.94 66.11
N LEU A 8 13.70 22.30 67.21
CA LEU A 8 12.32 21.85 67.41
C LEU A 8 11.32 23.02 67.43
N CYS A 9 11.75 24.17 67.96
CA CYS A 9 10.96 25.40 67.97
C CYS A 9 10.80 25.97 66.55
N ASN A 10 11.85 25.96 65.73
CA ASN A 10 11.79 26.39 64.34
C ASN A 10 10.92 25.46 63.47
N ILE A 11 11.06 24.14 63.61
CA ILE A 11 10.23 23.16 62.89
C ILE A 11 8.75 23.32 63.27
N LYS A 12 8.44 23.62 64.54
CA LYS A 12 7.05 23.90 64.97
C LYS A 12 6.50 25.20 64.34
N LYS A 13 7.33 26.24 64.21
CA LYS A 13 6.94 27.49 63.55
C LYS A 13 6.70 27.29 62.05
N GLU A 14 7.55 26.54 61.36
CA GLU A 14 7.37 26.22 59.94
C GLU A 14 6.13 25.36 59.70
N ASN A 15 5.89 24.34 60.52
CA ASN A 15 4.68 23.53 60.44
C ASN A 15 3.40 24.35 60.66
N LYS A 16 3.44 25.37 61.53
CA LYS A 16 2.33 26.30 61.72
C LYS A 16 2.11 27.18 60.47
N LYS A 17 3.19 27.60 59.81
CA LYS A 17 3.14 28.37 58.56
C LYS A 17 2.60 27.53 57.39
N LEU A 18 3.04 26.29 57.26
CA LEU A 18 2.54 25.32 56.28
C LEU A 18 1.05 25.01 56.46
N LYS A 19 0.58 24.81 57.71
CA LYS A 19 -0.85 24.61 57.99
C LYS A 19 -1.70 25.82 57.60
N ARG A 20 -1.20 27.05 57.80
CA ARG A 20 -1.88 28.28 57.35
C ARG A 20 -1.96 28.36 55.82
N LEU A 21 -0.86 28.05 55.12
CA LEU A 21 -0.84 28.02 53.65
C LEU A 21 -1.80 26.97 53.07
N LEU A 22 -1.87 25.78 53.69
CA LEU A 22 -2.82 24.74 53.31
C LEU A 22 -4.27 25.17 53.48
N ASN A 23 -4.61 25.90 54.54
CA ASN A 23 -5.96 26.44 54.72
C ASN A 23 -6.30 27.50 53.68
N ILE A 24 -5.37 28.42 53.37
CA ILE A 24 -5.56 29.41 52.29
C ILE A 24 -5.78 28.71 50.94
N TYR A 25 -5.04 27.64 50.67
CA TYR A 25 -5.19 26.87 49.43
C TYR A 25 -6.53 26.13 49.37
N LYS A 26 -6.99 25.57 50.51
CA LYS A 26 -8.31 24.94 50.63
C LYS A 26 -9.46 25.94 50.43
N GLU A 27 -9.33 27.16 50.96
CA GLU A 27 -10.31 28.23 50.75
C GLU A 27 -10.34 28.70 49.29
N LYS A 28 -9.19 28.89 48.64
CA LYS A 28 -9.13 29.19 47.19
C LYS A 28 -9.77 28.09 46.32
N ILE A 29 -9.60 26.82 46.69
CA ILE A 29 -10.28 25.71 46.00
C ILE A 29 -11.80 25.81 46.23
N LYS A 30 -12.24 26.12 47.45
CA LYS A 30 -13.66 26.30 47.80
C LYS A 30 -14.29 27.44 47.01
N ASP A 31 -13.61 28.58 46.90
CA ASP A 31 -14.06 29.75 46.15
C ASP A 31 -14.12 29.47 44.64
N ASN A 32 -13.18 28.70 44.08
CA ASN A 32 -13.25 28.23 42.69
C ASN A 32 -14.43 27.25 42.45
N THR A 33 -14.77 26.41 43.44
CA THR A 33 -15.98 25.56 43.38
C THR A 33 -17.30 26.30 43.66
N MET A 34 -17.28 27.47 44.31
CA MET A 34 -18.48 28.30 44.53
C MET A 34 -18.72 29.31 43.39
N ASN A 35 -17.67 29.88 42.80
CA ASN A 35 -17.78 30.74 41.60
C ASN A 35 -18.23 29.98 40.34
N THR A 36 -18.12 28.64 40.34
CA THR A 36 -18.70 27.79 39.28
C THR A 36 -20.21 27.53 39.46
N LYS A 37 -20.79 27.89 40.62
CA LYS A 37 -22.22 27.70 40.92
C LYS A 37 -23.08 28.97 40.78
N ASN A 38 -22.49 30.17 40.82
CA ASN A 38 -23.24 31.44 40.86
C ASN A 38 -23.18 32.30 39.58
N ASN A 39 -22.76 31.77 38.44
CA ASN A 39 -23.15 32.40 37.18
C ASN A 39 -24.62 32.07 36.90
N GLU A 40 -25.49 32.98 37.34
CA GLU A 40 -26.87 33.10 36.88
C GLU A 40 -26.93 32.83 35.39
N LYS A 41 -27.66 31.77 35.06
CA LYS A 41 -27.98 31.44 33.68
C LYS A 41 -28.92 32.53 33.17
N LEU A 42 -28.38 33.53 32.48
CA LEU A 42 -29.10 34.08 31.33
C LEU A 42 -29.58 32.87 30.50
N PRO A 43 -30.87 32.77 30.14
CA PRO A 43 -31.43 31.56 29.58
C PRO A 43 -30.94 31.38 28.13
N THR A 44 -29.70 30.93 27.98
CA THR A 44 -29.14 30.48 26.71
C THR A 44 -29.34 28.97 26.64
N ARG A 45 -30.18 28.55 25.69
CA ARG A 45 -30.47 27.14 25.38
C ARG A 45 -29.17 26.31 25.29
N LYS A 46 -28.79 25.60 26.36
CA LYS A 46 -27.64 24.67 26.42
C LYS A 46 -27.87 23.35 25.65
N ILE A 47 -28.79 23.33 24.68
CA ILE A 47 -29.15 22.14 23.89
C ILE A 47 -28.37 22.08 22.55
N GLY A 48 -27.62 23.14 22.18
CA GLY A 48 -26.91 23.23 20.90
C GLY A 48 -25.48 22.68 20.88
N LYS A 49 -24.58 23.14 21.78
CA LYS A 49 -23.11 22.99 21.57
C LYS A 49 -22.58 21.54 21.64
N LYS A 50 -23.02 20.73 22.61
CA LYS A 50 -22.63 19.29 22.68
C LYS A 50 -23.17 18.50 21.49
N ARG A 51 -24.39 18.80 21.04
CA ARG A 51 -25.02 18.16 19.88
C ARG A 51 -24.33 18.58 18.58
N ILE A 52 -23.93 19.85 18.46
CA ILE A 52 -23.14 20.36 17.34
C ILE A 52 -21.75 19.71 17.30
N GLN A 53 -21.03 19.63 18.44
CA GLN A 53 -19.73 18.97 18.52
C GLN A 53 -19.83 17.46 18.19
N TYR A 54 -20.83 16.78 18.73
CA TYR A 54 -21.10 15.38 18.41
C TYR A 54 -21.43 15.19 16.93
N ASN A 55 -22.28 16.05 16.35
CA ASN A 55 -22.61 16.02 14.94
C ASN A 55 -21.40 16.35 14.05
N PHE A 56 -20.53 17.26 14.47
CA PHE A 56 -19.29 17.61 13.79
C PHE A 56 -18.31 16.43 13.80
N ASN A 57 -18.09 15.82 14.97
CA ASN A 57 -17.26 14.62 15.10
C ASN A 57 -17.83 13.46 14.29
N LYS A 58 -19.16 13.27 14.28
CA LYS A 58 -19.84 12.25 13.49
C LYS A 58 -19.75 12.52 11.98
N ARG A 59 -19.76 13.79 11.55
CA ARG A 59 -19.54 14.17 10.14
C ARG A 59 -18.09 13.90 9.73
N LYS A 60 -17.14 14.34 10.55
CA LYS A 60 -15.70 14.09 10.34
C LYS A 60 -15.41 12.58 10.29
N GLU A 61 -16.01 11.81 11.18
CA GLU A 61 -15.91 10.35 11.17
C GLU A 61 -16.49 9.74 9.88
N LYS A 62 -17.66 10.20 9.42
CA LYS A 62 -18.23 9.76 8.14
C LYS A 62 -17.34 10.09 6.94
N GLU A 63 -16.72 11.27 6.93
CA GLU A 63 -15.77 11.65 5.87
C GLU A 63 -14.53 10.76 5.89
N VAL A 64 -13.96 10.50 7.08
CA VAL A 64 -12.85 9.57 7.26
C VAL A 64 -13.22 8.18 6.77
N VAL A 65 -14.38 7.66 7.19
CA VAL A 65 -14.89 6.35 6.76
C VAL A 65 -14.99 6.30 5.23
N LYS A 66 -15.57 7.34 4.61
CA LYS A 66 -15.72 7.42 3.16
C LYS A 66 -14.35 7.42 2.47
N LYS A 67 -13.39 8.22 2.93
CA LYS A 67 -12.03 8.26 2.37
C LYS A 67 -11.33 6.92 2.45
N VAL A 68 -11.37 6.25 3.60
CA VAL A 68 -10.76 4.93 3.77
C VAL A 68 -11.44 3.88 2.88
N GLN A 69 -12.77 3.92 2.76
CA GLN A 69 -13.51 3.02 1.87
C GLN A 69 -13.21 3.28 0.39
N CYS A 70 -13.12 4.56 -0.03
CA CYS A 70 -12.69 4.94 -1.37
C CYS A 70 -11.29 4.40 -1.65
N PHE A 71 -10.33 4.63 -0.73
CA PHE A 71 -8.96 4.12 -0.84
C PHE A 71 -8.92 2.60 -1.05
N TYR A 72 -9.70 1.83 -0.28
CA TYR A 72 -9.79 0.38 -0.47
C TYR A 72 -10.48 -0.04 -1.77
N ASN A 73 -11.32 0.78 -2.37
CA ASN A 73 -11.97 0.48 -3.66
C ASN A 73 -11.10 0.85 -4.86
N GLU A 74 -9.98 1.55 -4.66
CA GLU A 74 -9.01 1.80 -5.72
C GLU A 74 -8.27 0.52 -6.10
N ASP A 75 -8.11 0.30 -7.42
CA ASP A 75 -7.54 -0.93 -7.97
C ASP A 75 -6.03 -1.07 -7.68
N GLU A 76 -5.35 0.06 -7.45
CA GLU A 76 -3.96 0.09 -7.01
C GLU A 76 -3.77 -0.58 -5.64
N ASN A 77 -4.74 -0.40 -4.74
CA ASN A 77 -4.64 -0.83 -3.34
C ASN A 77 -5.26 -2.22 -3.13
N THR A 78 -6.28 -2.56 -3.92
CA THR A 78 -6.92 -3.88 -3.90
C THR A 78 -7.34 -4.30 -5.30
N ARG A 79 -7.28 -5.59 -5.63
CA ARG A 79 -7.75 -6.13 -6.92
C ARG A 79 -9.09 -6.84 -6.81
N VAL A 80 -9.92 -6.78 -7.84
CA VAL A 80 -11.18 -7.53 -7.89
C VAL A 80 -10.91 -9.01 -8.14
N ALA A 81 -11.66 -9.89 -7.49
CA ALA A 81 -11.60 -11.32 -7.72
C ALA A 81 -12.18 -11.66 -9.12
N PRO A 82 -11.51 -12.47 -9.95
CA PRO A 82 -11.91 -12.69 -11.35
C PRO A 82 -13.16 -13.58 -11.49
N GLY A 83 -13.46 -14.44 -10.52
CA GLY A 83 -14.53 -15.42 -10.67
C GLY A 83 -15.93 -14.82 -10.49
N LYS A 84 -16.86 -15.14 -11.40
CA LYS A 84 -18.29 -14.76 -11.28
C LYS A 84 -18.94 -15.24 -9.98
N LYS A 85 -18.47 -16.38 -9.44
CA LYS A 85 -18.94 -16.95 -8.16
C LYS A 85 -18.16 -16.43 -6.94
N GLU A 86 -17.18 -15.55 -7.12
CA GLU A 86 -16.36 -14.99 -6.05
C GLU A 86 -16.99 -13.74 -5.43
N TYR A 87 -18.16 -13.91 -4.83
CA TYR A 87 -18.82 -12.85 -4.06
C TYR A 87 -18.87 -13.20 -2.57
N ILE A 88 -19.13 -12.19 -1.75
CA ILE A 88 -19.41 -12.33 -0.32
C ILE A 88 -20.66 -11.52 0.02
N THR A 89 -21.54 -12.14 0.80
CA THR A 89 -22.80 -11.53 1.21
C THR A 89 -22.78 -11.31 2.71
N ARG A 90 -23.03 -10.08 3.15
CA ARG A 90 -23.19 -9.74 4.57
C ARG A 90 -24.37 -8.81 4.73
N LYS A 91 -25.30 -9.14 5.64
CA LYS A 91 -26.53 -8.34 5.89
C LYS A 91 -27.29 -8.01 4.59
N LYS A 92 -27.56 -9.02 3.75
CA LYS A 92 -28.23 -8.90 2.43
C LYS A 92 -27.49 -8.05 1.38
N ASN A 93 -26.31 -7.52 1.68
CA ASN A 93 -25.47 -6.82 0.70
C ASN A 93 -24.48 -7.79 0.07
N ARG A 94 -24.70 -8.12 -1.21
CA ARG A 94 -23.79 -8.96 -2.01
C ARG A 94 -22.75 -8.07 -2.70
N LYS A 95 -21.47 -8.36 -2.51
CA LYS A 95 -20.35 -7.65 -3.14
C LYS A 95 -19.35 -8.63 -3.71
N GLN A 96 -18.76 -8.30 -4.86
CA GLN A 96 -17.64 -9.06 -5.44
C GLN A 96 -16.45 -9.01 -4.47
N LYS A 97 -15.77 -10.14 -4.28
CA LYS A 97 -14.56 -10.17 -3.45
C LYS A 97 -13.49 -9.28 -4.07
N ARG A 98 -12.75 -8.59 -3.22
CA ARG A 98 -11.52 -7.86 -3.57
C ARG A 98 -10.39 -8.40 -2.71
N TYR A 99 -9.18 -8.46 -3.24
CA TYR A 99 -7.99 -8.92 -2.53
C TYR A 99 -7.03 -7.76 -2.34
N ILE A 100 -6.45 -7.65 -1.16
CA ILE A 100 -5.46 -6.61 -0.86
C ILE A 100 -4.17 -6.89 -1.65
N ASN A 101 -3.57 -5.85 -2.26
CA ASN A 101 -2.37 -5.98 -3.07
C ASN A 101 -1.06 -5.96 -2.26
N ASP A 102 -1.06 -5.38 -1.07
CA ASP A 102 0.11 -5.25 -0.19
C ASP A 102 -0.28 -5.50 1.29
N THR A 103 0.68 -5.46 2.20
CA THR A 103 0.42 -5.52 3.64
C THR A 103 -0.42 -4.31 4.10
N LEU A 104 -1.25 -4.51 5.14
CA LEU A 104 -2.07 -3.44 5.70
C LEU A 104 -1.23 -2.26 6.22
N ILE A 105 -0.01 -2.53 6.69
CA ILE A 105 0.91 -1.50 7.19
C ILE A 105 1.38 -0.62 6.04
N ASN A 106 1.80 -1.21 4.91
CA ASN A 106 2.22 -0.45 3.74
C ASN A 106 1.07 0.35 3.14
N LEU A 107 -0.11 -0.24 3.05
CA LEU A 107 -1.30 0.48 2.61
C LEU A 107 -1.70 1.62 3.54
N TYR A 108 -1.54 1.45 4.85
CA TYR A 108 -1.76 2.54 5.80
C TYR A 108 -0.77 3.68 5.61
N LYS A 109 0.53 3.36 5.42
CA LYS A 109 1.55 4.37 5.09
C LYS A 109 1.19 5.13 3.80
N LYS A 110 0.80 4.40 2.74
CA LYS A 110 0.33 4.98 1.47
C LYS A 110 -0.88 5.90 1.70
N PHE A 111 -1.87 5.46 2.46
CA PHE A 111 -3.05 6.26 2.80
C PHE A 111 -2.67 7.57 3.52
N CYS A 112 -1.77 7.51 4.50
CA CYS A 112 -1.32 8.70 5.23
C CYS A 112 -0.58 9.69 4.33
N LEU A 113 0.22 9.20 3.37
CA LEU A 113 0.93 10.04 2.39
C LEU A 113 -0.03 10.74 1.43
N GLU A 114 -1.05 10.03 0.93
CA GLU A 114 -2.06 10.59 0.02
C GLU A 114 -3.06 11.53 0.74
N ASN A 115 -3.26 11.33 2.04
CA ASN A 115 -4.25 12.04 2.83
C ASN A 115 -3.62 12.68 4.08
N PRO A 116 -2.64 13.60 3.94
CA PRO A 116 -1.93 14.19 5.09
C PRO A 116 -2.87 14.93 6.05
N ASN A 117 -3.97 15.48 5.53
CA ASN A 117 -4.98 16.21 6.30
C ASN A 117 -5.97 15.30 7.05
N THR A 118 -5.89 13.98 6.88
CA THR A 118 -6.82 13.02 7.48
C THR A 118 -6.11 12.21 8.57
N SER A 119 -6.28 12.62 9.82
CA SER A 119 -5.73 11.87 10.96
C SER A 119 -6.54 10.60 11.23
N VAL A 120 -5.91 9.44 11.02
CA VAL A 120 -6.50 8.11 11.24
C VAL A 120 -5.43 7.22 11.87
N SER A 121 -5.75 6.53 12.97
CA SER A 121 -4.84 5.55 13.54
C SER A 121 -4.84 4.25 12.74
N TYR A 122 -3.72 3.52 12.73
CA TYR A 122 -3.61 2.22 12.05
C TYR A 122 -4.73 1.25 12.45
N THR A 123 -5.04 1.15 13.75
CA THR A 123 -6.09 0.26 14.25
C THR A 123 -7.48 0.65 13.74
N PHE A 124 -7.76 1.96 13.63
CA PHE A 124 -9.03 2.43 13.10
C PHE A 124 -9.11 2.21 11.59
N PHE A 125 -8.03 2.46 10.85
CA PHE A 125 -7.92 2.15 9.42
C PHE A 125 -8.23 0.67 9.12
N CYS A 126 -7.61 -0.26 9.86
CA CYS A 126 -7.86 -1.70 9.69
C CYS A 126 -9.31 -2.10 9.98
N LYS A 127 -9.96 -1.45 10.97
CA LYS A 127 -11.37 -1.69 11.31
C LYS A 127 -12.33 -1.19 10.22
N LEU A 128 -11.96 -0.12 9.52
CA LEU A 128 -12.74 0.48 8.44
C LEU A 128 -12.65 -0.29 7.12
N ARG A 129 -11.79 -1.31 7.04
CA ARG A 129 -11.69 -2.21 5.88
C ARG A 129 -13.07 -2.80 5.55
N PRO A 130 -13.56 -2.64 4.30
CA PRO A 130 -14.81 -3.24 3.88
C PRO A 130 -14.79 -4.76 3.99
N PHE A 131 -15.93 -5.37 4.32
CA PHE A 131 -16.02 -6.83 4.52
C PHE A 131 -15.74 -7.64 3.25
N TRP A 132 -15.87 -7.03 2.07
CA TRP A 132 -15.58 -7.66 0.77
C TRP A 132 -14.12 -7.55 0.34
N VAL A 133 -13.30 -6.80 1.07
CA VAL A 133 -11.86 -6.70 0.86
C VAL A 133 -11.18 -7.73 1.76
N LEU A 134 -10.54 -8.74 1.18
CA LEU A 134 -10.00 -9.91 1.85
C LEU A 134 -8.48 -9.99 1.65
N PHE A 135 -7.80 -10.73 2.51
CA PHE A 135 -6.42 -11.11 2.23
C PHE A 135 -6.39 -12.16 1.12
N PRO A 136 -5.43 -12.08 0.19
CA PRO A 136 -5.22 -13.13 -0.78
C PRO A 136 -4.89 -14.43 -0.03
N LYS A 137 -5.57 -15.53 -0.38
CA LYS A 137 -5.16 -16.85 0.11
C LYS A 137 -3.92 -17.30 -0.68
N PRO A 138 -2.95 -17.97 -0.04
CA PRO A 138 -1.82 -18.57 -0.73
C PRO A 138 -2.30 -19.80 -1.51
N ASN A 139 -3.05 -19.60 -2.59
CA ASN A 139 -3.43 -20.65 -3.50
C ASN A 139 -2.38 -20.73 -4.60
N ARG A 140 -1.80 -21.91 -4.82
CA ARG A 140 -0.71 -22.18 -5.78
C ARG A 140 -1.07 -21.92 -7.27
N ASN A 141 -2.29 -21.48 -7.57
CA ASN A 141 -2.84 -21.31 -8.91
C ASN A 141 -3.26 -19.84 -9.18
N THR A 142 -2.51 -18.86 -8.69
CA THR A 142 -2.65 -17.48 -9.15
C THR A 142 -1.74 -17.26 -10.35
N CYS A 143 -2.27 -16.73 -11.45
CA CYS A 143 -1.44 -16.30 -12.57
C CYS A 143 -0.50 -15.19 -12.08
N GLU A 144 0.80 -15.42 -12.16
CA GLU A 144 1.81 -14.41 -11.84
C GLU A 144 2.40 -13.82 -13.12
N CYS A 145 2.86 -12.58 -13.04
CA CYS A 145 3.47 -11.91 -14.17
C CYS A 145 4.88 -12.47 -14.41
N ILE A 146 5.13 -13.01 -15.60
CA ILE A 146 6.42 -13.58 -15.99
C ILE A 146 7.60 -12.62 -15.76
N TYR A 147 7.41 -11.32 -16.03
CA TYR A 147 8.45 -10.30 -15.84
C TYR A 147 8.77 -10.10 -14.36
N HIS A 148 7.76 -10.03 -13.50
CA HIS A 148 7.97 -9.92 -12.05
C HIS A 148 8.58 -11.20 -11.46
N CYS A 149 8.07 -12.37 -11.85
CA CYS A 149 8.58 -13.66 -11.39
C CYS A 149 10.03 -13.87 -11.77
N ASN A 150 10.37 -13.71 -13.05
CA ASN A 150 11.74 -13.93 -13.52
C ASN A 150 12.71 -12.89 -12.94
N SER A 151 12.29 -11.64 -12.80
CA SER A 151 13.10 -10.61 -12.12
C SER A 151 13.38 -11.02 -10.67
N GLU A 152 12.36 -11.45 -9.93
CA GLU A 152 12.54 -11.92 -8.55
C GLU A 152 13.43 -13.16 -8.44
N LEU A 153 13.32 -14.11 -9.37
CA LEU A 153 14.15 -15.31 -9.37
C LEU A 153 15.62 -14.98 -9.65
N LEU A 154 15.90 -14.06 -10.57
CA LEU A 154 17.25 -13.59 -10.87
C LEU A 154 17.83 -12.78 -9.70
N ILE A 155 17.07 -11.85 -9.11
CA ILE A 155 17.48 -11.09 -7.92
C ILE A 155 17.83 -12.04 -6.78
N LYS A 156 16.99 -13.05 -6.50
CA LYS A 156 17.25 -14.05 -5.45
C LYS A 156 18.50 -14.86 -5.72
N ALA A 157 18.78 -15.23 -6.97
CA ALA A 157 19.98 -15.98 -7.33
C ALA A 157 21.25 -15.14 -7.13
N LEU A 158 21.26 -13.90 -7.65
CA LEU A 158 22.39 -12.97 -7.52
C LEU A 158 22.63 -12.53 -6.06
N ASN A 159 21.55 -12.30 -5.30
CA ASN A 159 21.67 -11.96 -3.88
C ASN A 159 22.17 -13.14 -3.05
N LYS A 160 21.74 -14.37 -3.36
CA LYS A 160 22.25 -15.58 -2.69
C LYS A 160 23.73 -15.82 -3.00
N ALA A 161 24.20 -15.42 -4.17
CA ALA A 161 25.60 -15.45 -4.55
C ALA A 161 26.40 -14.24 -4.02
N GLU A 162 25.77 -13.37 -3.21
CA GLU A 162 26.39 -12.16 -2.64
C GLU A 162 26.93 -11.17 -3.67
N ILE A 163 26.38 -11.20 -4.90
CA ILE A 163 26.79 -10.31 -5.99
C ILE A 163 26.05 -8.97 -5.92
N ILE A 164 24.79 -8.99 -5.47
CA ILE A 164 23.96 -7.79 -5.32
C ILE A 164 23.34 -7.73 -3.93
N ASN A 165 23.17 -6.53 -3.39
CA ASN A 165 22.50 -6.30 -2.09
C ASN A 165 20.97 -6.12 -2.21
N ILE A 166 20.40 -6.37 -3.40
CA ILE A 166 18.98 -6.19 -3.69
C ILE A 166 18.25 -7.49 -3.35
N LYS A 167 17.13 -7.42 -2.61
CA LYS A 167 16.36 -8.61 -2.19
C LYS A 167 15.06 -8.79 -2.95
N THR A 168 14.45 -7.69 -3.38
CA THR A 168 13.12 -7.70 -4.01
C THR A 168 13.06 -6.81 -5.24
N ASN A 169 12.04 -7.02 -6.07
CA ASN A 169 11.70 -6.11 -7.18
C ASN A 169 11.43 -4.68 -6.69
N HIS A 170 10.89 -4.52 -5.47
CA HIS A 170 10.68 -3.21 -4.88
C HIS A 170 11.99 -2.49 -4.60
N ASP A 171 12.98 -3.20 -4.05
CA ASP A 171 14.30 -2.65 -3.78
C ASP A 171 15.00 -2.25 -5.09
N LEU A 172 14.88 -3.08 -6.14
CA LEU A 172 15.38 -2.76 -7.47
C LEU A 172 14.78 -1.46 -8.04
N LEU A 173 13.46 -1.32 -7.96
CA LEU A 173 12.78 -0.11 -8.43
C LEU A 173 13.17 1.12 -7.61
N ASN A 174 13.31 0.99 -6.29
CA ASN A 174 13.75 2.08 -5.42
C ASN A 174 15.19 2.52 -5.69
N LEU A 175 16.05 1.57 -6.10
CA LEU A 175 17.41 1.87 -6.52
C LEU A 175 17.42 2.63 -7.85
N LEU A 176 16.69 2.14 -8.85
CA LEU A 176 16.77 2.63 -10.23
C LEU A 176 15.88 3.85 -10.53
N CYS A 177 14.84 4.11 -9.74
CA CYS A 177 13.86 5.18 -9.98
C CYS A 177 13.79 6.14 -8.79
N CYS A 178 13.54 7.43 -9.05
CA CYS A 178 13.24 8.38 -7.98
C CYS A 178 11.88 8.09 -7.34
N ASP A 179 10.91 7.79 -8.20
CA ASP A 179 9.58 7.35 -7.81
C ASP A 179 9.17 6.20 -8.72
N ARG A 180 8.82 5.06 -8.11
CA ARG A 180 8.38 3.84 -8.80
C ARG A 180 6.97 3.95 -9.40
N TYR A 181 6.25 5.04 -9.12
CA TYR A 181 4.96 5.36 -9.72
C TYR A 181 5.05 6.48 -10.75
N ASN A 182 6.27 6.95 -11.07
CA ASN A 182 6.48 7.93 -12.12
C ASN A 182 6.86 7.23 -13.43
N GLU A 183 6.02 7.41 -14.45
CA GLU A 183 6.22 6.89 -15.81
C GLU A 183 7.58 7.29 -16.38
N ALA A 184 7.97 8.56 -16.27
CA ALA A 184 9.24 9.04 -16.83
C ALA A 184 10.47 8.40 -16.16
N CYS A 185 10.36 8.01 -14.89
CA CYS A 185 11.43 7.28 -14.19
C CYS A 185 11.56 5.85 -14.71
N LEU A 186 10.43 5.16 -14.91
CA LEU A 186 10.38 3.79 -15.38
C LEU A 186 10.78 3.67 -16.86
N ASP A 187 10.43 4.66 -17.68
CA ASP A 187 10.84 4.79 -19.08
C ASP A 187 12.31 5.21 -19.27
N ARG A 188 13.05 5.46 -18.18
CA ARG A 188 14.44 5.96 -18.20
C ARG A 188 14.61 7.32 -18.89
N LYS A 189 13.57 8.14 -18.93
CA LYS A 189 13.58 9.52 -19.47
C LYS A 189 13.82 10.58 -18.38
N CYS A 190 13.87 10.18 -17.12
CA CYS A 190 14.08 11.09 -16.00
C CYS A 190 15.58 11.36 -15.79
N SER A 191 16.00 12.62 -15.98
CA SER A 191 17.40 13.06 -15.87
C SER A 191 18.05 12.76 -14.51
N ASN A 192 17.26 12.63 -13.43
CA ASN A 192 17.79 12.39 -12.09
C ASN A 192 18.07 10.90 -11.80
N CYS A 193 17.39 9.96 -12.47
CA CYS A 193 17.60 8.53 -12.23
C CYS A 193 18.04 7.73 -13.46
N GLU A 194 18.04 8.33 -14.64
CA GLU A 194 18.66 7.78 -15.85
C GLU A 194 20.12 7.30 -15.66
N PRO A 195 21.00 7.96 -14.87
CA PRO A 195 22.36 7.45 -14.68
C PRO A 195 22.45 6.32 -13.65
N LYS A 196 21.39 6.05 -12.88
CA LYS A 196 21.44 5.04 -11.81
C LYS A 196 21.49 3.64 -12.42
N VAL A 197 22.47 2.85 -12.01
CA VAL A 197 22.66 1.46 -12.42
C VAL A 197 22.72 0.54 -11.19
N VAL A 198 22.66 -0.77 -11.43
CA VAL A 198 22.84 -1.74 -10.35
C VAL A 198 24.33 -1.87 -10.08
N GLU A 199 24.71 -1.75 -8.81
CA GLU A 199 26.08 -1.99 -8.35
C GLU A 199 26.27 -3.48 -8.07
N TYR A 200 27.39 -4.03 -8.54
CA TYR A 200 27.77 -5.43 -8.36
C TYR A 200 29.00 -5.51 -7.46
N LEU A 201 28.97 -6.41 -6.49
CA LEU A 201 30.10 -6.74 -5.62
C LEU A 201 31.09 -7.65 -6.36
N GLU A 202 32.31 -7.79 -5.84
CA GLU A 202 33.32 -8.67 -6.43
C GLU A 202 32.85 -10.13 -6.46
N PHE A 203 33.07 -10.81 -7.59
CA PHE A 203 32.70 -12.20 -7.78
C PHE A 203 33.73 -12.97 -8.62
N SER A 204 33.85 -14.28 -8.39
CA SER A 204 34.61 -15.19 -9.27
C SER A 204 33.70 -15.75 -10.34
N ASN A 205 34.10 -15.60 -11.61
CA ASN A 205 33.32 -16.10 -12.74
C ASN A 205 33.43 -17.63 -12.94
N ASP A 206 34.30 -18.31 -12.19
CA ASP A 206 34.53 -19.75 -12.33
C ASP A 206 33.42 -20.58 -11.66
N ILE A 207 32.75 -19.99 -10.66
CA ILE A 207 31.73 -20.67 -9.84
C ILE A 207 30.36 -20.46 -10.46
N HIS A 208 29.79 -21.54 -11.02
CA HIS A 208 28.45 -21.48 -11.60
C HIS A 208 27.38 -21.21 -10.54
N ILE A 209 26.48 -20.27 -10.85
CA ILE A 209 25.36 -19.93 -9.99
C ILE A 209 24.11 -20.69 -10.45
N LYS A 210 23.42 -21.29 -9.48
CA LYS A 210 22.10 -21.87 -9.66
C LYS A 210 21.05 -20.76 -9.70
N TYR A 211 20.29 -20.69 -10.78
CA TYR A 211 19.13 -19.80 -10.90
C TYR A 211 17.93 -20.52 -11.49
N PHE A 212 16.76 -19.91 -11.31
CA PHE A 212 15.51 -20.41 -11.89
C PHE A 212 14.93 -19.37 -12.83
N GLU A 213 14.22 -19.84 -13.85
CA GLU A 213 13.40 -18.98 -14.68
C GLU A 213 12.17 -19.72 -15.18
N TRP A 214 11.09 -18.98 -15.36
CA TRP A 214 9.96 -19.45 -16.14
C TRP A 214 10.24 -19.18 -17.62
N ARG A 215 10.24 -20.25 -18.41
CA ARG A 215 10.38 -20.19 -19.86
C ARG A 215 9.39 -21.10 -20.55
N LYS A 216 9.23 -20.89 -21.85
CA LYS A 216 8.48 -21.81 -22.71
C LYS A 216 9.34 -23.04 -22.99
N THR A 217 8.76 -24.20 -22.78
CA THR A 217 9.34 -25.50 -23.11
C THR A 217 8.42 -26.20 -24.10
N SER A 218 9.00 -26.77 -25.16
CA SER A 218 8.28 -27.62 -26.11
C SER A 218 8.33 -29.05 -25.60
N ASN A 219 7.17 -29.63 -25.33
CA ASN A 219 7.05 -31.05 -25.00
C ASN A 219 6.45 -31.75 -26.22
N THR A 220 7.12 -32.79 -26.67
CA THR A 220 6.58 -33.75 -27.65
C THR A 220 5.82 -34.84 -26.91
N TYR A 221 4.63 -35.17 -27.39
CA TYR A 221 3.89 -36.33 -26.92
C TYR A 221 3.23 -37.02 -28.11
N GLU A 222 3.12 -38.34 -28.03
CA GLU A 222 2.50 -39.15 -29.05
C GLU A 222 1.03 -39.35 -28.71
N GLN A 223 0.15 -39.02 -29.64
CA GLN A 223 -1.28 -39.24 -29.52
C GLN A 223 -1.79 -39.74 -30.86
N ASP A 224 -2.40 -40.93 -30.87
CA ASP A 224 -2.93 -41.58 -32.07
C ASP A 224 -1.87 -41.77 -33.18
N GLY A 225 -0.65 -42.19 -32.79
CA GLY A 225 0.47 -42.42 -33.73
C GLY A 225 1.03 -41.16 -34.40
N LYS A 226 0.62 -39.97 -33.94
CA LYS A 226 1.12 -38.67 -34.41
C LYS A 226 1.87 -37.96 -33.29
N VAL A 227 3.09 -37.51 -33.59
CA VAL A 227 3.85 -36.64 -32.69
C VAL A 227 3.21 -35.26 -32.68
N LYS A 228 2.75 -34.83 -31.51
CA LYS A 228 2.22 -33.48 -31.27
C LYS A 228 3.18 -32.69 -30.41
N HIS A 229 3.25 -31.39 -30.66
CA HIS A 229 4.03 -30.46 -29.86
C HIS A 229 3.11 -29.61 -29.00
N ASN A 230 3.37 -29.53 -27.70
CA ASN A 230 2.72 -28.58 -26.81
C ASN A 230 3.77 -27.63 -26.23
N ILE A 231 3.47 -26.32 -26.24
CA ILE A 231 4.31 -25.30 -25.63
C ILE A 231 3.75 -24.99 -24.25
N LEU A 232 4.48 -25.41 -23.23
CA LEU A 232 4.12 -25.20 -21.84
C LEU A 232 5.07 -24.17 -21.20
N TRP A 233 4.57 -23.42 -20.23
CA TRP A 233 5.43 -22.64 -19.35
C TRP A 233 5.89 -23.54 -18.22
N ALA A 234 7.20 -23.67 -18.06
CA ALA A 234 7.81 -24.45 -17.01
C ALA A 234 8.85 -23.61 -16.27
N LYS A 235 8.92 -23.78 -14.96
CA LYS A 235 10.02 -23.25 -14.15
C LYS A 235 11.21 -24.17 -14.35
N THR A 236 12.24 -23.68 -15.00
CA THR A 236 13.47 -24.39 -15.30
C THR A 236 14.56 -24.00 -14.31
N GLU A 237 15.35 -24.99 -13.91
CA GLU A 237 16.57 -24.82 -13.12
C GLU A 237 17.76 -24.76 -14.08
N ASN A 238 18.62 -23.75 -13.92
CA ASN A 238 19.77 -23.53 -14.79
C ASN A 238 21.01 -23.22 -13.94
N TYR A 239 22.17 -23.49 -14.52
CA TYR A 239 23.48 -23.21 -13.97
C TYR A 239 24.27 -22.42 -15.02
N ALA A 240 24.81 -21.27 -14.64
CA ALA A 240 25.63 -20.45 -15.54
C ALA A 240 26.68 -19.68 -14.73
N PRO A 241 27.78 -19.26 -15.37
CA PRO A 241 28.73 -18.32 -14.79
C PRO A 241 28.02 -17.02 -14.34
N PRO A 242 28.49 -16.37 -13.26
CA PRO A 242 27.91 -15.14 -12.75
C PRO A 242 27.73 -14.04 -13.79
N LEU A 243 28.71 -13.85 -14.68
CA LEU A 243 28.66 -12.82 -15.71
C LEU A 243 27.47 -13.02 -16.67
N ASP A 244 27.18 -14.26 -17.06
CA ASP A 244 26.05 -14.58 -17.94
C ASP A 244 24.71 -14.30 -17.24
N VAL A 245 24.62 -14.61 -15.94
CA VAL A 245 23.43 -14.32 -15.14
C VAL A 245 23.23 -12.81 -14.98
N ILE A 246 24.31 -12.04 -14.80
CA ILE A 246 24.28 -10.57 -14.74
C ILE A 246 23.78 -9.99 -16.06
N HIS A 247 24.35 -10.38 -17.20
CA HIS A 247 23.89 -9.91 -18.51
C HIS A 247 22.43 -10.26 -18.79
N LYS A 248 22.01 -11.45 -18.36
CA LYS A 248 20.60 -11.86 -18.45
C LYS A 248 19.69 -10.98 -17.57
N PHE A 249 20.14 -10.64 -16.37
CA PHE A 249 19.43 -9.75 -15.47
C PHE A 249 19.33 -8.32 -16.03
N GLU A 250 20.42 -7.76 -16.55
CA GLU A 250 20.42 -6.44 -17.20
C GLU A 250 19.49 -6.39 -18.41
N ASN A 251 19.52 -7.43 -19.25
CA ASN A 251 18.61 -7.54 -20.39
C ASN A 251 17.14 -7.68 -19.95
N HIS A 252 16.89 -8.37 -18.83
CA HIS A 252 15.57 -8.47 -18.24
C HIS A 252 15.08 -7.12 -17.70
N ILE A 253 15.95 -6.33 -17.07
CA ILE A 253 15.63 -4.96 -16.57
C ILE A 253 15.09 -4.08 -17.70
N LYS A 254 15.69 -4.14 -18.90
CA LYS A 254 15.25 -3.36 -20.08
C LYS A 254 13.79 -3.64 -20.47
N GLN A 255 13.28 -4.84 -20.19
CA GLN A 255 11.89 -5.21 -20.46
C GLN A 255 10.99 -5.01 -19.23
N PHE A 256 11.55 -5.19 -18.04
CA PHE A 256 10.85 -5.08 -16.77
C PHE A 256 10.42 -3.64 -16.45
N LEU A 257 11.27 -2.64 -16.69
CA LEU A 257 10.94 -1.26 -16.36
C LEU A 257 9.80 -0.69 -17.22
N PRO A 258 9.79 -0.83 -18.57
CA PRO A 258 8.64 -0.43 -19.37
C PRO A 258 7.37 -1.21 -19.03
N HIS A 259 7.50 -2.49 -18.66
CA HIS A 259 6.38 -3.28 -18.16
C HIS A 259 5.79 -2.67 -16.87
N CYS A 260 6.62 -2.22 -15.94
CA CYS A 260 6.15 -1.48 -14.76
C CYS A 260 5.54 -0.12 -15.13
N ALA A 261 6.10 0.61 -16.10
CA ALA A 261 5.55 1.88 -16.59
C ALA A 261 4.13 1.69 -17.11
N ASN A 262 3.92 0.67 -17.94
CA ASN A 262 2.60 0.32 -18.47
C ASN A 262 1.58 0.07 -17.36
N ILE A 263 1.94 -0.67 -16.30
CA ILE A 263 1.04 -0.91 -15.16
C ILE A 263 0.65 0.40 -14.47
N VAL A 264 1.62 1.30 -14.28
CA VAL A 264 1.38 2.61 -13.65
C VAL A 264 0.43 3.44 -14.49
N VAL A 265 0.71 3.57 -15.79
CA VAL A 265 -0.12 4.33 -16.74
C VAL A 265 -1.52 3.73 -16.80
N GLN A 266 -1.64 2.41 -16.95
CA GLN A 266 -2.93 1.70 -16.98
C GLN A 266 -3.79 2.00 -15.75
N ASN A 267 -3.19 1.90 -14.55
CA ASN A 267 -3.91 2.19 -13.31
C ASN A 267 -4.35 3.65 -13.23
N LYS A 268 -3.48 4.59 -13.63
CA LYS A 268 -3.78 6.02 -13.65
C LYS A 268 -4.90 6.35 -14.64
N THR A 269 -4.80 5.88 -15.87
CA THR A 269 -5.83 6.08 -16.91
C THR A 269 -7.16 5.45 -16.49
N LEU A 270 -7.15 4.25 -15.91
CA LEU A 270 -8.36 3.60 -15.42
C LEU A 270 -9.01 4.41 -14.27
N LYS A 271 -8.20 4.99 -13.38
CA LYS A 271 -8.68 5.86 -12.30
C LYS A 271 -9.31 7.14 -12.86
N GLU A 272 -8.66 7.78 -13.83
CA GLU A 272 -9.18 8.97 -14.51
C GLU A 272 -10.51 8.70 -15.21
N LEU A 273 -10.58 7.62 -16.00
CA LEU A 273 -11.80 7.22 -16.70
C LEU A 273 -12.96 6.90 -15.75
N LYS A 274 -12.70 6.20 -14.65
CA LYS A 274 -13.73 5.93 -13.63
C LYS A 274 -14.27 7.20 -12.98
N ASN A 275 -13.47 8.27 -12.94
CA ASN A 275 -13.88 9.55 -12.37
C ASN A 275 -14.62 10.43 -13.40
N SER A 276 -14.35 10.27 -14.69
CA SER A 276 -14.96 11.07 -15.77
C SER A 276 -16.19 10.43 -16.41
N ILE A 277 -16.45 9.15 -16.13
CA ILE A 277 -17.51 8.37 -16.77
C ILE A 277 -18.92 8.94 -16.52
N GLN A 278 -19.72 9.06 -17.57
CA GLN A 278 -21.12 9.47 -17.47
C GLN A 278 -22.04 8.28 -17.14
N ILE A 279 -23.28 8.56 -16.72
CA ILE A 279 -24.26 7.52 -16.31
C ILE A 279 -24.53 6.48 -17.41
N ASN A 280 -24.41 6.88 -18.68
CA ASN A 280 -24.68 6.02 -19.83
C ASN A 280 -23.42 5.37 -20.42
N GLU A 281 -22.27 5.58 -19.81
CA GLU A 281 -20.99 5.06 -20.29
C GLU A 281 -20.52 3.89 -19.42
N ALA A 282 -19.79 2.97 -20.04
CA ALA A 282 -19.13 1.86 -19.35
C ALA A 282 -17.66 1.81 -19.76
N VAL A 283 -16.78 1.59 -18.77
CA VAL A 283 -15.36 1.32 -18.99
C VAL A 283 -15.14 -0.18 -18.88
N VAL A 284 -14.67 -0.78 -19.97
CA VAL A 284 -14.33 -2.20 -20.02
C VAL A 284 -12.82 -2.34 -20.03
N HIS A 285 -12.28 -3.00 -19.00
CA HIS A 285 -10.85 -3.33 -18.89
C HIS A 285 -10.63 -4.78 -19.32
N LEU A 286 -9.90 -4.98 -20.41
CA LEU A 286 -9.65 -6.30 -21.01
C LEU A 286 -8.22 -6.77 -20.70
N ASP A 287 -8.01 -7.28 -19.48
CA ASP A 287 -6.69 -7.76 -18.99
C ASP A 287 -6.34 -9.21 -19.41
N PHE A 288 -7.23 -9.91 -20.12
CA PHE A 288 -7.11 -11.36 -20.38
C PHE A 288 -6.61 -11.74 -21.78
N ILE A 289 -5.79 -10.91 -22.43
CA ILE A 289 -5.14 -11.32 -23.68
C ILE A 289 -3.66 -11.56 -23.43
N ILE A 290 -3.33 -12.86 -23.38
CA ILE A 290 -1.97 -13.39 -23.47
C ILE A 290 -1.23 -12.64 -24.59
N ARG A 291 -0.05 -12.11 -24.26
CA ARG A 291 1.11 -11.86 -25.15
C ARG A 291 1.39 -10.50 -25.79
N ARG A 292 0.61 -9.43 -25.59
CA ARG A 292 1.09 -8.10 -26.02
C ARG A 292 0.47 -7.04 -25.12
N PHE A 293 1.31 -6.29 -24.42
CA PHE A 293 0.89 -5.06 -23.76
C PHE A 293 0.48 -4.07 -24.85
N SER A 294 -0.80 -4.10 -25.20
CA SER A 294 -1.52 -3.05 -25.92
C SER A 294 -2.91 -3.05 -25.29
N LEU A 295 -3.16 -2.06 -24.45
CA LEU A 295 -4.44 -1.89 -23.79
C LEU A 295 -5.46 -1.44 -24.85
N PHE A 296 -6.51 -2.23 -25.05
CA PHE A 296 -7.73 -1.77 -25.73
C PHE A 296 -8.70 -1.28 -24.65
N ILE A 297 -8.88 0.04 -24.53
CA ILE A 297 -9.99 0.62 -23.77
C ILE A 297 -11.12 0.85 -24.78
N LEU A 298 -12.14 0.00 -24.74
CA LEU A 298 -13.40 0.27 -25.43
C LEU A 298 -14.29 1.11 -24.52
N ALA A 299 -14.41 2.40 -24.83
CA ALA A 299 -15.55 3.20 -24.39
C ALA A 299 -16.75 2.76 -25.25
N ALA A 300 -17.68 2.01 -24.65
CA ALA A 300 -18.88 1.56 -25.34
C ALA A 300 -20.00 2.59 -25.17
N VAL A 301 -19.95 3.66 -25.96
CA VAL A 301 -21.11 4.45 -26.41
C VAL A 301 -20.84 4.86 -27.85
N GLU A 302 -21.85 4.80 -28.71
CA GLU A 302 -21.78 5.15 -30.12
C GLU A 302 -20.84 6.34 -30.39
N ARG A 303 -19.70 6.04 -31.05
CA ARG A 303 -18.71 6.92 -31.70
C ARG A 303 -17.34 7.04 -31.02
N LYS A 304 -16.34 6.68 -31.85
CA LYS A 304 -14.90 6.98 -31.81
C LYS A 304 -14.05 6.13 -30.86
N CYS A 305 -13.56 5.01 -31.39
CA CYS A 305 -12.33 4.37 -30.96
C CYS A 305 -11.17 5.37 -31.09
N LEU A 306 -10.50 5.69 -29.98
CA LEU A 306 -9.20 6.36 -30.01
C LEU A 306 -8.12 5.30 -30.21
N PHE A 307 -7.67 5.16 -31.45
CA PHE A 307 -6.50 4.37 -31.81
C PHE A 307 -5.26 5.23 -31.59
N THR A 308 -4.38 4.82 -30.67
CA THR A 308 -2.98 5.23 -30.68
C THR A 308 -2.17 3.97 -30.92
N LEU A 309 -1.52 3.93 -32.10
CA LEU A 309 -0.71 2.82 -32.61
C LEU A 309 0.65 2.76 -31.90
#